data_AF-X1N6W3-F1
#
_entry.id   AF-X1N6W3-F1
#
_cell.length_a   1.000
_cell.length_b   1.000
_cell.length_c   1.000
_cell.angle_alpha   90.00
_cell.angle_beta   90.00
_cell.angle_gamma   90.00
#
_symmetry.space_group_name_H-M   'P 1'
#
loop_
_entity.id
_entity.type
_entity.pdbx_description
1 polymer ?
#
loop_
_entity_poly.entity_id
_entity_poly.type
_entity_poly.pdbx_seq_one_letter_code
_entity_poly.pdbx_strand_id
1 'polypeptide(L)' 'MTGSEADELARIIIEQAGYGEAFGHGLGHGVGLATHEQPRLGPNSSECLANSMVFTIEPGIYLV' A
#
# COMPACT_ATOMS: atom_id res chain seq x y z
N MET A 1 10.92 5.17 6.35
CA MET A 1 9.97 4.22 5.75
C MET A 1 9.54 4.80 4.40
N THR A 2 9.78 4.08 3.31
CA THR A 2 9.24 4.43 1.99
C THR A 2 7.83 3.86 1.81
N GLY A 3 7.11 4.33 0.79
CA GLY A 3 5.83 3.74 0.40
C GLY A 3 5.95 2.27 0.00
N SER A 4 7.08 1.84 -0.58
CA SER A 4 7.36 0.43 -0.87
C SER A 4 7.58 -0.39 0.39
N GLU A 5 8.35 0.12 1.36
CA GLU A 5 8.56 -0.55 2.65
C GLU A 5 7.24 -0.73 3.41
N ALA A 6 6.33 0.26 3.34
CA ALA A 6 5.00 0.13 3.93
C ALA A 6 4.14 -0.93 3.24
N ASP A 7 4.12 -0.96 1.90
CA ASP A 7 3.39 -1.97 1.11
C ASP A 7 3.89 -3.39 1.40
N GLU A 8 5.21 -3.55 1.47
CA GLU A 8 5.88 -4.83 1.73
C GLU A 8 5.43 -5.47 3.05
N LEU A 9 5.19 -4.67 4.10
CA LEU A 9 4.72 -5.16 5.40
C LEU A 9 3.39 -5.93 5.30
N ALA A 10 2.45 -5.45 4.49
CA ALA A 10 1.17 -6.13 4.28
C ALA A 10 1.32 -7.26 3.25
N ARG A 11 2.06 -6.99 2.16
CA ARG A 11 2.22 -7.92 1.04
C ARG A 11 2.88 -9.23 1.47
N ILE A 12 3.94 -9.18 2.28
CA ILE A 12 4.62 -10.38 2.78
C ILE A 12 3.67 -11.28 3.57
N ILE A 13 2.80 -10.71 4.40
CA ILE A 13 1.84 -11.50 5.20
C ILE A 13 0.84 -12.22 4.28
N ILE A 14 0.35 -11.52 3.25
CA ILE A 14 -0.59 -12.08 2.26
C ILE A 14 0.08 -13.17 1.40
N GLU A 15 1.31 -12.94 0.98
CA GLU A 15 2.12 -13.92 0.22
C GLU A 15 2.40 -15.18 1.05
N GLN A 16 2.80 -15.02 2.31
CA GLN A 16 3.03 -16.16 3.23
C GLN A 16 1.76 -16.96 3.51
N ALA A 17 0.59 -16.32 3.46
CA ALA A 17 -0.70 -16.99 3.56
C ALA A 17 -1.12 -17.72 2.26
N GLY A 18 -0.34 -17.62 1.19
CA GLY A 18 -0.60 -18.26 -0.11
C GLY A 18 -1.49 -17.46 -1.05
N TYR A 19 -1.73 -16.17 -0.75
CA TYR A 19 -2.66 -15.31 -1.50
C TYR A 19 -1.96 -14.16 -2.26
N GLY A 20 -0.65 -14.24 -2.49
CA GLY A 20 0.14 -13.18 -3.14
C GLY A 20 -0.46 -12.69 -4.46
N GLU A 21 -0.81 -13.64 -5.34
CA GLU A 21 -1.43 -13.34 -6.65
C GLU A 21 -2.82 -12.71 -6.56
N ALA A 22 -3.48 -12.80 -5.39
CA ALA A 22 -4.80 -12.24 -5.15
C ALA A 22 -4.77 -10.81 -4.58
N PHE A 23 -3.58 -10.22 -4.36
CA PHE A 23 -3.39 -8.84 -3.92
C PHE A 23 -2.74 -7.97 -5.01
N GLY A 24 -3.55 -7.58 -6.00
CA GLY A 24 -3.10 -6.95 -7.24
C GLY A 24 -2.88 -5.44 -7.22
N HIS A 25 -3.31 -4.72 -6.17
CA HIS A 25 -3.09 -3.27 -6.04
C HIS A 25 -2.03 -2.95 -4.99
N GLY A 26 -1.67 -1.66 -4.90
CA GLY A 26 -0.79 -1.17 -3.82
C GLY A 26 -1.56 -1.04 -2.50
N LEU A 27 -0.85 -1.09 -1.38
CA LEU A 27 -1.42 -1.01 -0.03
C LEU A 27 -2.28 0.24 0.23
N GLY A 28 -2.03 1.37 -0.43
CA GLY A 28 -2.84 2.57 -0.21
C GLY A 28 -2.35 3.81 -0.95
N HIS A 29 -2.98 4.93 -0.62
CA HIS A 29 -2.72 6.23 -1.24
C HIS A 29 -3.04 7.39 -0.30
N GLY A 30 -2.51 8.57 -0.62
CA GLY A 30 -2.82 9.81 0.08
C GLY A 30 -4.29 10.20 -0.05
N VAL A 31 -4.80 10.87 0.97
CA VAL A 31 -6.16 11.44 1.02
C VAL A 31 -6.09 12.86 1.56
N GLY A 32 -6.85 13.76 0.93
CA GLY A 32 -6.94 15.16 1.32
C GLY A 32 -8.15 15.84 0.71
N LEU A 33 -7.90 16.83 -0.17
CA LEU A 33 -8.94 17.48 -0.96
C LEU A 33 -9.49 16.55 -2.05
N ALA A 34 -8.64 15.67 -2.57
CA ALA A 34 -8.98 14.58 -3.46
C ALA A 34 -8.90 13.24 -2.72
N THR A 35 -9.68 12.27 -3.21
CA THR A 35 -9.64 10.90 -2.70
C THR A 35 -8.31 10.23 -3.01
N HIS A 36 -7.67 10.56 -4.13
CA HIS A 36 -6.37 10.02 -4.51
C HIS A 36 -5.34 11.13 -4.60
N GLU A 37 -4.42 11.15 -3.63
CA GLU A 37 -3.28 12.05 -3.57
C GLU A 37 -1.99 11.27 -3.29
N GLN A 38 -0.86 11.98 -3.17
CA GLN A 38 0.37 11.42 -2.62
C GLN A 38 0.30 11.39 -1.08
N PRO A 39 1.02 10.46 -0.42
CA PRO A 39 1.94 9.48 -0.99
C PRO A 39 1.23 8.23 -1.53
N ARG A 40 1.85 7.53 -2.50
CA ARG A 40 1.44 6.18 -2.91
C ARG A 40 2.16 5.12 -2.08
N LEU A 41 1.42 4.14 -1.59
CA LEU A 41 1.97 2.97 -0.91
C LEU A 41 1.79 1.78 -1.85
N GLY A 42 2.89 1.36 -2.47
CA GLY A 42 2.91 0.30 -3.47
C GLY A 42 4.35 -0.15 -3.76
N PRO A 43 4.55 -1.31 -4.40
CA PRO A 43 5.86 -1.94 -4.52
C PRO A 43 6.89 -1.08 -5.27
N ASN A 44 6.43 -0.19 -6.15
CA ASN A 44 7.28 0.71 -6.94
C ASN A 44 7.41 2.12 -6.34
N SER A 45 6.93 2.36 -5.12
CA SER A 45 6.95 3.69 -4.50
C SER A 45 8.30 3.99 -3.83
N SER A 46 8.99 5.02 -4.30
CA SER A 46 10.23 5.53 -3.70
C SER A 46 10.02 6.70 -2.73
N GLU A 47 8.77 7.07 -2.46
CA GLU A 47 8.45 8.24 -1.64
C GLU A 47 8.68 7.96 -0.15
N CYS A 48 9.46 8.82 0.51
CA CYS A 48 9.69 8.73 1.95
C CYS A 48 8.48 9.25 2.71
N LEU A 49 7.92 8.40 3.58
CA LEU A 49 6.83 8.79 4.47
C LEU A 49 7.36 9.72 5.56
N ALA A 50 6.67 10.84 5.75
CA ALA A 50 7.01 11.88 6.71
C ALA A 50 5.84 12.14 7.68
N ASN A 51 6.16 12.71 8.84
CA ASN A 51 5.15 13.07 9.83
C ASN A 51 4.07 13.98 9.22
N SER A 52 2.83 13.76 9.63
CA SER A 52 1.63 14.49 9.19
C SER A 52 1.13 14.16 7.77
N MET A 53 1.78 13.25 7.03
CA MET A 53 1.16 12.67 5.83
C MET A 53 -0.09 11.87 6.21
N VAL A 54 -1.15 11.99 5.40
CA VAL A 54 -2.43 11.29 5.60
C VAL A 54 -2.67 10.39 4.40
N PHE A 55 -2.85 9.10 4.64
CA PHE A 55 -3.01 8.07 3.61
C PHE A 55 -3.80 6.88 4.14
N THR A 56 -4.30 6.06 3.23
CA THR A 56 -5.01 4.81 3.52
C THR A 56 -4.07 3.65 3.78
N ILE A 57 -4.57 2.62 4.48
CA ILE A 57 -3.95 1.30 4.60
C ILE A 57 -5.07 0.30 4.32
N GLU A 58 -5.07 -0.28 3.12
CA GLU A 58 -6.23 -1.00 2.57
C GLU A 58 -5.83 -2.30 1.85
N PRO A 59 -5.19 -3.28 2.51
CA PRO A 59 -4.88 -4.56 1.88
C PRO A 59 -6.17 -5.29 1.45
N GLY A 60 -6.12 -5.99 0.31
CA GLY A 60 -7.27 -6.72 -0.25
C GLY A 60 -6.86 -8.04 -0.92
N ILE A 61 -7.67 -9.09 -0.72
CA ILE A 61 -7.55 -10.38 -1.39
C ILE A 61 -8.80 -10.60 -2.24
N TYR A 62 -8.61 -10.79 -3.55
CA TYR A 62 -9.70 -10.98 -4.51
C TYR A 62 -9.59 -12.36 -5.15
N LEU A 63 -10.55 -13.24 -4.83
CA LEU A 63 -10.64 -14.59 -5.38
C LEU A 63 -11.63 -14.61 -6.54
N VAL A 64 -11.22 -15.24 -7.65
CA VAL A 64 -12.05 -15.50 -8.84
C VAL A 64 -12.50 -16.94 -8.91
#